data_AF-A0A7W1N8B9-F1
#
_entry.id   AF-A0A7W1N8B9-F1
#
_cell.length_a   1.000
_cell.length_b   1.000
_cell.length_c   1.000
_cell.angle_alpha   90.00
_cell.angle_beta   90.00
_cell.angle_gamma   90.00
#
_symmetry.space_group_name_H-M   'P 1'
#
loop_
_entity.id
_entity.type
_entity.pdbx_description
1 polymer ?
#
loop_
_entity_poly.entity_id
_entity_poly.type
_entity_poly.pdbx_seq_one_letter_code
_entity_poly.pdbx_strand_id
1 'polypeptide(L)'
;MLPFDLQATLVHAGRLHAAGILDDAELAEVADKLPSIEEIDPGDEDVHSAIERQLGEVGRKIHAGRSRNDQVAAAFRLYVADACAQADAALTSFVQIVLDQASAEATAPMPGYTHLQRAQPVTVGHHLLAWVEMLERDRARFAFAAAQAAPSPLGAGALAGSTLRLPPPENAMRNSIDAVA
;
A
#
# COMPACT_ATOMS: atom_id res chain seq x y z
N MET A 1 -2.45 7.89 6.35
CA MET A 1 -1.00 7.71 6.17
C MET A 1 -0.29 7.20 7.42
N LEU A 2 -0.66 7.68 8.62
CA LEU A 2 -0.06 7.26 9.90
C LEU A 2 0.28 5.76 10.03
N PRO A 3 -0.65 4.80 9.89
CA PRO A 3 -0.33 3.38 10.09
C PRO A 3 0.79 2.88 9.15
N PHE A 4 0.83 3.38 7.93
CA PHE A 4 1.85 3.02 6.94
C PHE A 4 3.19 3.69 7.21
N ASP A 5 3.19 4.88 7.81
CA ASP A 5 4.42 5.54 8.22
C ASP A 5 5.03 4.91 9.48
N LEU A 6 4.19 4.48 10.42
CA LEU A 6 4.60 3.66 11.57
C LEU A 6 5.25 2.36 11.08
N GLN A 7 4.61 1.66 10.13
CA GLN A 7 5.16 0.45 9.55
C GLN A 7 6.49 0.70 8.83
N ALA A 8 6.58 1.73 7.97
CA ALA A 8 7.83 2.08 7.29
C ALA A 8 8.93 2.50 8.28
N THR A 9 8.56 3.16 9.38
CA THR A 9 9.47 3.54 10.46
C THR A 9 10.00 2.33 11.22
N LEU A 10 9.17 1.33 11.52
CA LEU A 10 9.62 0.08 12.14
C LEU A 10 10.62 -0.66 11.26
N VAL A 11 10.35 -0.75 9.95
CA VAL A 11 11.29 -1.33 8.97
C VAL A 11 12.63 -0.59 8.99
N HIS A 12 12.59 0.74 9.01
CA HIS A 12 13.81 1.55 9.06
C HIS A 12 14.56 1.41 10.39
N ALA A 13 13.85 1.31 11.52
CA ALA A 13 14.45 1.07 12.83
C ALA A 13 15.24 -0.25 12.86
N GLY A 14 14.67 -1.33 12.30
CA GLY A 14 15.39 -2.60 12.15
C GLY A 14 16.66 -2.48 11.30
N ARG A 15 16.65 -1.64 10.25
CA ARG A 15 17.84 -1.37 9.43
C ARG A 15 18.91 -0.60 10.20
N LEU A 16 18.51 0.38 11.01
CA LEU A 16 19.43 1.12 11.87
C LEU A 16 20.05 0.23 12.94
N HIS A 17 19.26 -0.65 13.56
CA HIS A 17 19.74 -1.65 14.51
C HIS A 17 20.75 -2.61 13.88
N ALA A 18 20.43 -3.18 12.72
CA ALA A 18 21.34 -4.05 11.99
C ALA A 18 22.64 -3.35 11.54
N ALA A 19 22.63 -2.02 11.42
CA ALA A 19 23.82 -1.20 11.17
C ALA A 19 24.57 -0.74 12.44
N GLY A 20 24.09 -1.12 13.63
CA GLY A 20 24.66 -0.77 14.93
C GLY A 20 24.42 0.69 15.36
N ILE A 21 23.44 1.37 14.77
CA ILE A 21 23.07 2.75 15.10
C ILE A 21 22.05 2.79 16.25
N LEU A 22 21.14 1.80 16.27
CA LEU A 22 20.29 1.51 17.42
C LEU A 22 20.84 0.29 18.15
N ASP A 23 20.78 0.31 19.47
CA ASP A 23 20.98 -0.90 20.27
C ASP A 23 19.66 -1.70 20.44
N ASP A 24 19.74 -2.85 21.11
CA ASP A 24 18.59 -3.74 21.33
C ASP A 24 17.47 -3.06 22.14
N ALA A 25 17.83 -2.23 23.13
CA ALA A 25 16.88 -1.55 23.99
C ALA A 25 16.15 -0.44 23.22
N GLU A 26 16.88 0.30 22.39
CA GLU A 26 16.32 1.34 21.53
C GLU A 26 15.40 0.77 20.44
N LEU A 27 15.77 -0.36 19.82
CA LEU A 27 14.88 -1.03 18.86
C LEU A 27 13.60 -1.52 19.55
N ALA A 28 13.72 -2.12 20.73
CA ALA A 28 12.57 -2.56 21.51
C ALA A 28 11.67 -1.38 21.91
N GLU A 29 12.26 -0.26 22.35
CA GLU A 29 11.52 0.96 22.66
C GLU A 29 10.71 1.47 21.46
N VAL A 30 11.30 1.48 20.26
CA VAL A 30 10.61 1.88 19.04
C VAL A 30 9.46 0.92 18.71
N ALA A 31 9.72 -0.40 18.77
CA ALA A 31 8.72 -1.42 18.48
C ALA A 31 7.52 -1.36 19.44
N ASP A 32 7.76 -1.07 20.72
CA ASP A 32 6.73 -0.94 21.74
C ASP A 32 5.94 0.38 21.62
N LYS A 33 6.62 1.49 21.30
CA LYS A 33 5.97 2.81 21.23
C LYS A 33 5.18 3.03 19.95
N LEU A 34 5.67 2.60 18.78
CA LEU A 34 5.01 2.89 17.50
C LEU A 34 3.52 2.51 17.47
N PRO A 35 3.08 1.33 17.95
CA PRO A 35 1.67 0.97 17.96
C PRO A 35 0.78 1.85 18.84
N SER A 36 1.36 2.55 19.82
CA SER A 36 0.61 3.45 20.73
C SER A 36 0.34 4.84 20.13
N ILE A 37 0.94 5.13 18.98
CA ILE A 37 0.76 6.41 18.28
C ILE A 37 -0.52 6.35 17.44
N GLU A 38 -1.62 6.83 18.01
CA GLU A 38 -2.95 6.81 17.36
C GLU A 38 -3.34 8.17 16.77
N GLU A 39 -2.86 9.27 17.35
CA GLU A 39 -3.26 10.63 16.97
C GLU A 39 -2.05 11.54 16.72
N ILE A 40 -2.28 12.52 15.84
CA ILE A 40 -1.33 13.58 15.48
C ILE A 40 -1.88 14.88 16.03
N ASP A 41 -1.04 15.68 16.68
CA ASP A 41 -1.44 16.99 17.17
C ASP A 41 -1.69 17.91 15.97
N PRO A 42 -2.78 18.69 15.93
CA PRO A 42 -2.99 19.70 14.89
C PRO A 42 -1.83 20.70 14.71
N GLY A 43 -0.96 20.85 15.72
CA GLY A 43 0.26 21.66 15.66
C GLY A 43 1.47 20.99 15.01
N ASP A 44 1.43 19.68 14.73
CA ASP A 44 2.48 18.99 13.99
C ASP A 44 2.36 19.31 12.48
N GLU A 45 3.50 19.62 11.84
CA GLU A 45 3.54 19.94 10.40
C GLU A 45 3.08 18.76 9.53
N ASP A 46 3.53 17.56 9.89
CA ASP A 46 3.24 16.33 9.17
C ASP A 46 3.25 15.13 10.14
N VAL A 47 2.75 13.99 9.65
CA VAL A 47 2.67 12.74 10.42
C VAL A 47 4.03 12.23 10.89
N HIS A 48 5.09 12.54 10.16
CA HIS A 48 6.39 11.97 10.39
C HIS A 48 7.11 12.70 11.53
N SER A 49 7.00 14.04 11.55
CA SER A 49 7.45 14.90 12.64
C SER A 49 6.71 14.55 13.93
N ALA A 50 5.42 14.21 13.84
CA ALA A 50 4.64 13.71 14.97
C ALA A 50 5.19 12.39 15.52
N ILE A 51 5.49 11.41 14.64
CA ILE A 51 6.10 10.14 15.03
C ILE A 51 7.46 10.35 15.70
N GLU A 52 8.34 11.14 15.08
CA GLU A 52 9.67 11.44 15.63
C GLU A 52 9.57 12.11 17.01
N ARG A 53 8.65 13.06 17.18
CA ARG A 53 8.37 13.73 18.46
C ARG A 53 7.87 12.74 19.52
N GLN A 54 6.93 11.87 19.18
CA GLN A 54 6.33 10.91 20.12
C GLN A 54 7.30 9.78 20.51
N LEU A 55 8.25 9.44 19.63
CA LEU A 55 9.34 8.52 19.97
C LEU A 55 10.35 9.14 20.94
N GLY A 56 10.49 10.46 21.00
CA GLY A 56 11.38 11.15 21.91
C GLY A 56 12.84 11.08 21.47
N GLU A 57 13.75 10.67 22.37
CA GLU A 57 15.19 10.67 22.07
C GLU A 57 15.55 9.70 20.95
N VAL A 58 14.98 8.48 20.95
CA VAL A 58 15.21 7.50 19.88
C VAL A 58 14.68 7.99 18.53
N GLY A 59 13.64 8.84 18.53
CA GLY A 59 13.10 9.48 17.33
C GLY A 59 14.14 10.30 16.56
N ARG A 60 15.12 10.89 17.24
CA ARG A 60 16.23 11.61 16.57
C ARG A 60 17.16 10.67 15.80
N LYS A 61 17.37 9.45 16.31
CA LYS A 61 18.18 8.43 15.64
C LYS A 61 17.44 7.81 14.45
N ILE A 62 16.11 7.70 14.53
CA ILE A 62 15.26 7.20 13.45
C ILE A 62 15.45 7.98 12.14
N HIS A 63 15.77 9.28 12.20
CA HIS A 63 16.03 10.09 11.01
C HIS A 63 17.36 9.73 10.30
N ALA A 64 18.28 9.04 10.97
CA ALA A 64 19.61 8.76 10.43
C ALA A 64 19.52 7.96 9.12
N GLY A 65 20.20 8.45 8.07
CA GLY A 65 20.28 7.78 6.78
C GLY A 65 18.94 7.64 6.04
N ARG A 66 17.91 8.39 6.44
CA ARG A 66 16.59 8.46 5.80
C ARG A 66 16.33 9.90 5.35
N SER A 67 15.46 10.08 4.36
CA SER A 67 14.92 11.38 3.97
C SER A 67 13.40 11.36 4.08
N ARG A 68 12.79 12.54 4.14
CA ARG A 68 11.34 12.63 3.98
C ARG A 68 10.87 12.09 2.63
N ASN A 69 11.68 12.22 1.58
CA ASN A 69 11.33 11.78 0.22
C ASN A 69 11.13 10.27 0.12
N ASP A 70 12.11 9.47 0.59
CA ASP A 70 11.99 8.02 0.55
C ASP A 70 11.04 7.48 1.63
N GLN A 71 10.92 8.16 2.78
CA GLN A 71 9.92 7.85 3.81
C GLN A 71 8.48 7.99 3.31
N VAL A 72 8.11 9.15 2.74
CA VAL A 72 6.76 9.39 2.20
C VAL A 72 6.45 8.39 1.09
N ALA A 73 7.42 8.13 0.20
CA ALA A 73 7.24 7.16 -0.87
C ALA A 73 7.03 5.74 -0.34
N ALA A 74 7.75 5.33 0.70
CA ALA A 74 7.60 4.01 1.32
C ALA A 74 6.20 3.86 1.96
N ALA A 75 5.79 4.83 2.77
CA ALA A 75 4.46 4.82 3.40
C ALA A 75 3.34 4.82 2.35
N PHE A 76 3.46 5.62 1.29
CA PHE A 76 2.45 5.68 0.24
C PHE A 76 2.32 4.37 -0.52
N ARG A 77 3.42 3.65 -0.74
CA ARG A 77 3.39 2.36 -1.41
C ARG A 77 2.75 1.26 -0.56
N LEU A 78 3.01 1.27 0.75
CA LEU A 78 2.30 0.41 1.70
C LEU A 78 0.78 0.72 1.69
N TYR A 79 0.41 1.99 1.69
CA TYR A 79 -0.98 2.41 1.53
C TYR A 79 -1.61 1.90 0.23
N VAL A 80 -0.93 2.05 -0.91
CA VAL A 80 -1.44 1.57 -2.20
C VAL A 80 -1.65 0.06 -2.20
N ALA A 81 -0.71 -0.70 -1.64
CA ALA A 81 -0.85 -2.16 -1.52
C ALA A 81 -2.08 -2.55 -0.69
N ASP A 82 -2.27 -1.92 0.47
CA ASP A 82 -3.43 -2.15 1.33
C ASP A 82 -4.75 -1.72 0.67
N ALA A 83 -4.79 -0.54 0.05
CA ALA A 83 -5.96 -0.04 -0.67
C ALA A 83 -6.35 -0.97 -1.83
N CYS A 84 -5.36 -1.52 -2.55
CA CYS A 84 -5.63 -2.52 -3.60
C CYS A 84 -6.21 -3.81 -3.01
N ALA A 85 -5.72 -4.27 -1.86
CA ALA A 85 -6.26 -5.45 -1.19
C ALA A 85 -7.71 -5.23 -0.72
N GLN A 86 -8.02 -4.06 -0.16
CA GLN A 86 -9.38 -3.69 0.23
C GLN A 86 -10.32 -3.62 -0.98
N ALA A 87 -9.87 -3.01 -2.08
CA ALA A 87 -10.64 -2.93 -3.32
C ALA A 87 -10.91 -4.33 -3.92
N ASP A 88 -9.90 -5.21 -3.96
CA ASP A 88 -10.06 -6.58 -4.44
C ASP A 88 -11.04 -7.40 -3.59
N ALA A 89 -11.00 -7.26 -2.26
CA ALA A 89 -11.95 -7.90 -1.35
C ALA A 89 -13.39 -7.42 -1.58
N ALA A 90 -13.58 -6.10 -1.72
CA ALA A 90 -14.89 -5.51 -2.01
C ALA A 90 -15.44 -5.96 -3.37
N LEU A 91 -14.59 -5.98 -4.41
CA LEU A 91 -14.94 -6.48 -5.73
C LEU A 91 -15.28 -7.97 -5.71
N THR A 92 -14.53 -8.79 -4.96
CA THR A 92 -14.84 -10.21 -4.78
C THR A 92 -16.24 -10.42 -4.24
N SER A 93 -16.56 -9.72 -3.15
CA SER A 93 -17.87 -9.80 -2.50
C SER A 93 -18.99 -9.37 -3.44
N PHE A 94 -18.80 -8.25 -4.15
CA PHE A 94 -19.80 -7.75 -5.10
C PHE A 94 -20.00 -8.69 -6.30
N VAL A 95 -18.91 -9.20 -6.89
CA VAL A 95 -18.97 -10.17 -7.99
C VAL A 95 -19.72 -11.42 -7.58
N GLN A 96 -19.54 -11.92 -6.36
CA GLN A 96 -20.29 -13.09 -5.89
C GLN A 96 -21.80 -12.84 -5.88
N ILE A 97 -22.23 -11.67 -5.40
CA ILE A 97 -23.65 -11.29 -5.41
C ILE A 97 -24.19 -11.22 -6.85
N VAL A 98 -23.43 -10.63 -7.78
CA VAL A 98 -23.84 -10.54 -9.19
C VAL A 98 -23.90 -11.93 -9.83
N LEU A 99 -22.97 -12.82 -9.52
CA LEU A 99 -22.96 -14.21 -10.00
C LEU A 99 -24.18 -14.99 -9.50
N ASP A 100 -24.55 -14.85 -8.22
CA ASP A 100 -25.72 -15.52 -7.65
C ASP A 100 -27.00 -15.08 -8.39
N GLN A 101 -27.14 -13.78 -8.65
CA GLN A 101 -28.28 -13.24 -9.41
C GLN A 101 -28.24 -13.64 -10.88
N ALA A 102 -27.06 -13.66 -11.49
CA ALA A 102 -26.91 -14.10 -12.88
C ALA A 102 -27.27 -15.58 -13.05
N SER A 103 -26.97 -16.41 -12.06
CA SER A 103 -27.34 -17.82 -12.02
C SER A 103 -28.85 -18.00 -11.86
N ALA A 104 -29.47 -17.28 -10.92
CA ALA A 104 -30.91 -17.33 -10.70
C ALA A 104 -31.71 -16.91 -11.95
N GLU A 105 -31.20 -15.94 -12.70
CA GLU A 105 -31.86 -15.37 -13.89
C GLU A 105 -31.23 -15.85 -15.21
N ALA A 106 -30.53 -16.99 -15.20
CA ALA A 106 -29.72 -17.48 -16.33
C ALA A 106 -30.51 -17.64 -17.64
N THR A 107 -31.78 -18.04 -17.54
CA THR A 107 -32.67 -18.28 -18.69
C THR A 107 -33.75 -17.22 -18.87
N ALA A 108 -33.84 -16.22 -17.98
CA ALA A 108 -34.89 -15.21 -18.02
C ALA A 108 -34.69 -14.29 -19.24
N PRO A 109 -35.63 -14.22 -20.20
CA PRO A 109 -35.44 -13.45 -21.42
C PRO A 109 -35.58 -11.94 -21.14
N MET A 110 -34.74 -11.15 -21.78
CA MET A 110 -34.85 -9.68 -21.83
C MET A 110 -34.46 -9.16 -23.21
N PRO A 111 -34.91 -7.94 -23.60
CA PRO A 111 -34.36 -7.28 -24.78
C PRO A 111 -32.90 -6.90 -24.51
N GLY A 112 -31.99 -7.23 -25.43
CA GLY A 112 -30.69 -6.58 -25.52
C GLY A 112 -30.85 -5.16 -26.07
N TYR A 113 -29.93 -4.26 -25.74
CA TYR A 113 -30.00 -2.86 -26.14
C TYR A 113 -28.74 -2.40 -26.85
N THR A 114 -28.92 -1.68 -27.96
CA THR A 114 -27.88 -0.89 -28.62
C THR A 114 -28.45 0.51 -28.87
N HIS A 115 -27.69 1.56 -28.58
CA HIS A 115 -28.22 2.95 -28.59
C HIS A 115 -29.51 3.13 -27.77
N LEU A 116 -29.68 2.36 -26.69
CA LEU A 116 -30.90 2.27 -25.88
C LEU A 116 -32.18 1.85 -26.66
N GLN A 117 -32.02 1.27 -27.84
CA GLN A 117 -33.10 0.66 -28.62
C GLN A 117 -33.06 -0.85 -28.50
N ARG A 118 -34.23 -1.50 -28.54
CA ARG A 118 -34.34 -2.95 -28.47
C ARG A 118 -33.65 -3.58 -29.69
N ALA A 119 -32.72 -4.48 -29.43
CA ALA A 119 -31.98 -5.25 -30.42
C ALA A 119 -32.40 -6.74 -30.34
N GLN A 120 -31.42 -7.65 -30.24
CA GLN A 120 -31.66 -9.08 -30.12
C GLN A 120 -32.10 -9.46 -28.69
N PRO A 121 -32.95 -10.49 -28.51
CA PRO A 121 -33.18 -11.09 -27.21
C PRO A 121 -31.89 -11.64 -26.60
N VAL A 122 -31.70 -11.43 -25.31
CA VAL A 122 -30.64 -12.02 -24.48
C VAL A 122 -31.26 -12.53 -23.18
N THR A 123 -30.47 -13.11 -22.27
CA THR A 123 -30.93 -13.43 -20.92
C THR A 123 -30.49 -12.37 -19.92
N VAL A 124 -31.26 -12.19 -18.84
CA VAL A 124 -30.89 -11.34 -17.71
C VAL A 124 -29.57 -11.81 -17.10
N GLY A 125 -29.38 -13.12 -16.95
CA GLY A 125 -28.10 -13.68 -16.52
C GLY A 125 -26.92 -13.30 -17.43
N HIS A 126 -27.09 -13.36 -18.76
CA HIS A 126 -26.04 -12.91 -19.70
C HIS A 126 -25.72 -11.42 -19.52
N HIS A 127 -26.72 -10.57 -19.33
CA HIS A 127 -26.52 -9.15 -19.10
C HIS A 127 -25.77 -8.87 -17.79
N LEU A 128 -26.09 -9.60 -16.72
CA LEU A 128 -25.42 -9.47 -15.42
C LEU A 128 -23.96 -9.96 -15.49
N LEU A 129 -23.69 -11.07 -16.17
CA LEU A 129 -22.33 -11.59 -16.34
C LEU A 129 -21.43 -10.61 -17.11
N ALA A 130 -21.97 -9.80 -18.01
CA ALA A 130 -21.17 -8.75 -18.67
C ALA A 130 -20.50 -7.80 -17.65
N TRP A 131 -21.13 -7.54 -16.50
CA TRP A 131 -20.54 -6.76 -15.42
C TRP A 131 -19.43 -7.51 -14.68
N VAL A 132 -19.61 -8.82 -14.44
CA VAL A 132 -18.57 -9.66 -13.84
C VAL A 132 -17.30 -9.63 -14.67
N GLU A 133 -17.42 -9.80 -15.99
CA GLU A 133 -16.29 -9.73 -16.92
C GLU A 133 -15.54 -8.38 -16.86
N MET A 134 -16.28 -7.28 -16.69
CA MET A 134 -15.68 -5.94 -16.53
C MET A 134 -14.91 -5.82 -15.22
N LEU A 135 -15.50 -6.27 -14.12
CA LEU A 135 -14.91 -6.18 -12.78
C LEU A 135 -13.71 -7.12 -12.61
N GLU A 136 -13.69 -8.28 -13.26
CA GLU A 136 -12.54 -9.18 -13.24
C GLU A 136 -11.30 -8.51 -13.86
N ARG A 137 -11.47 -7.73 -14.93
CA ARG A 137 -10.37 -6.91 -15.48
C ARG A 137 -9.90 -5.83 -14.52
N ASP A 138 -10.80 -5.27 -13.70
CA ASP A 138 -10.41 -4.30 -12.67
C ASP A 138 -9.60 -4.97 -11.56
N ARG A 139 -9.97 -6.18 -11.13
CA ARG A 139 -9.18 -6.96 -10.18
C ARG A 139 -7.76 -7.22 -10.68
N ALA A 140 -7.61 -7.59 -11.94
CA ALA A 140 -6.28 -7.76 -12.55
C ALA A 140 -5.45 -6.46 -12.52
N ARG A 141 -6.08 -5.29 -12.69
CA ARG A 141 -5.41 -3.99 -12.59
C ARG A 141 -5.00 -3.67 -11.14
N PHE A 142 -5.84 -3.95 -10.15
CA PHE A 142 -5.49 -3.79 -8.74
C PHE A 142 -4.35 -4.72 -8.31
N ALA A 143 -4.38 -5.98 -8.74
CA ALA A 143 -3.30 -6.93 -8.50
C ALA A 143 -1.97 -6.44 -9.10
N PHE A 144 -2.00 -5.92 -10.33
CA PHE A 144 -0.83 -5.30 -10.95
C PHE A 144 -0.33 -4.09 -10.16
N ALA A 145 -1.23 -3.16 -9.76
CA ALA A 145 -0.86 -1.98 -8.99
C ALA A 145 -0.24 -2.34 -7.63
N ALA A 146 -0.80 -3.32 -6.91
CA ALA A 146 -0.24 -3.84 -5.67
C ALA A 146 1.16 -4.42 -5.87
N ALA A 147 1.36 -5.23 -6.90
CA ALA A 147 2.67 -5.77 -7.24
C ALA A 147 3.69 -4.66 -7.58
N GLN A 148 3.27 -3.62 -8.30
CA GLN A 148 4.11 -2.46 -8.58
C GLN A 148 4.37 -1.56 -7.37
N ALA A 149 3.56 -1.65 -6.31
CA ALA A 149 3.78 -0.94 -5.04
C ALA A 149 4.69 -1.72 -4.08
N ALA A 150 4.72 -3.06 -4.17
CA ALA A 150 5.42 -3.93 -3.21
C ALA A 150 6.91 -3.60 -2.97
N PRO A 151 7.72 -3.20 -3.98
CA PRO A 151 9.11 -2.84 -3.73
C PRO A 151 9.24 -1.56 -2.87
N SER A 152 10.08 -1.61 -1.84
CA SER A 152 10.34 -0.52 -0.89
C SER A 152 11.41 0.44 -1.42
N PRO A 153 11.15 1.76 -1.40
CA PRO A 153 12.12 2.78 -1.80
C PRO A 153 13.08 3.20 -0.67
N LEU A 154 12.91 2.67 0.56
CA LEU A 154 13.73 3.05 1.70
C LEU A 154 15.22 2.83 1.44
N GLY A 155 16.02 3.86 1.69
CA GLY A 155 17.46 3.87 1.37
C GLY A 155 17.79 4.67 0.13
N ALA A 156 16.81 5.09 -0.68
CA ALA A 156 17.01 6.08 -1.74
C ALA A 156 17.36 7.47 -1.18
N GLY A 157 17.10 7.73 0.11
CA GLY A 157 17.40 8.98 0.77
C GLY A 157 16.70 10.16 0.08
N ALA A 158 17.36 11.32 0.06
CA ALA A 158 16.77 12.51 -0.54
C ALA A 158 16.65 12.39 -2.07
N LEU A 159 17.66 11.79 -2.71
CA LEU A 159 17.70 11.58 -4.16
C LEU A 159 18.77 10.57 -4.63
N ALA A 160 19.92 10.49 -3.94
CA ALA A 160 21.12 9.78 -4.39
C ALA A 160 21.54 8.61 -3.49
N GLY A 161 20.60 8.08 -2.71
CA GLY A 161 20.86 7.01 -1.76
C GLY A 161 21.32 7.53 -0.40
N SER A 162 21.18 6.67 0.60
CA SER A 162 21.75 6.90 1.92
C SER A 162 23.27 6.74 1.88
N THR A 163 23.99 7.65 2.54
CA THR A 163 25.44 7.52 2.75
C THR A 163 25.78 6.61 3.93
N LEU A 164 24.80 6.30 4.78
CA LEU A 164 24.95 5.28 5.81
C LEU A 164 24.80 3.91 5.17
N ARG A 165 25.70 2.98 5.51
CA ARG A 165 25.67 1.59 5.03
C ARG A 165 24.60 0.79 5.77
N LEU A 166 23.34 1.16 5.57
CA LEU A 166 22.20 0.44 6.10
C LEU A 166 21.92 -0.78 5.22
N PRO A 167 21.56 -1.94 5.79
CA PRO A 167 21.12 -3.07 4.98
C PRO A 167 19.89 -2.69 4.14
N PRO A 168 19.72 -3.29 2.96
CA PRO A 168 18.53 -3.05 2.13
C PRO A 168 17.27 -3.56 2.84
N PRO A 169 16.10 -2.95 2.61
CA PRO A 169 14.84 -3.54 3.05
C PRO A 169 14.57 -4.86 2.29
N GLU A 170 13.75 -5.75 2.87
CA GLU A 170 13.47 -7.10 2.33
C GLU A 170 13.08 -7.10 0.84
N ASN A 171 12.19 -6.19 0.43
CA ASN A 171 11.76 -6.01 -0.95
C ASN A 171 12.34 -4.73 -1.56
N ALA A 172 13.66 -4.55 -1.53
CA ALA A 172 14.28 -3.33 -2.04
C ALA A 172 13.94 -3.03 -3.51
N MET A 173 13.52 -1.79 -3.77
CA MET A 173 13.34 -1.28 -5.12
C MET A 173 14.71 -1.09 -5.79
N ARG A 174 14.90 -1.73 -6.94
CA ARG A 174 16.02 -1.41 -7.82
C ARG A 174 15.85 0.01 -8.37
N ASN A 175 16.86 0.84 -8.19
CA ASN A 175 16.84 2.22 -8.67
C ASN A 175 18.06 2.51 -9.56
N SER A 176 18.17 3.76 -10.05
CA SER A 176 19.24 4.16 -10.96
C SER A 176 20.63 4.15 -10.31
N ILE A 177 20.72 4.27 -8.99
CA ILE A 177 22.00 4.21 -8.25
C ILE A 177 22.58 2.80 -8.37
N ASP A 178 21.74 1.77 -8.22
CA ASP A 178 22.15 0.36 -8.40
C ASP A 178 22.58 0.03 -9.84
N ALA A 179 22.14 0.84 -10.81
CA ALA A 179 22.46 0.64 -12.22
C ALA A 179 23.82 1.23 -12.62
N VAL A 180 24.39 2.12 -11.80
CA VAL A 180 25.64 2.84 -12.09
C VAL A 180 26.74 2.61 -11.04
N ALA A 181 26.44 1.87 -9.96
CA ALA A 181 27.37 1.45 -8.93
C ALA A 181 28.18 0.21 -9.37
#